data_AF-A0A1J5KE94-F1
#
_entry.id   AF-A0A1J5KE94-F1
#
_cell.length_a   1.000
_cell.length_b   1.000
_cell.length_c   1.000
_cell.angle_alpha   90.00
_cell.angle_beta   90.00
_cell.angle_gamma   90.00
#
_symmetry.space_group_name_H-M   'P 1'
#
loop_
_entity.id
_entity.type
_entity.pdbx_description
1 polymer ?
#
loop_
_entity_poly.entity_id
_entity_poly.type
_entity_poly.pdbx_seq_one_letter_code
_entity_poly.pdbx_strand_id
1 'polypeptide(L)'
;MPIISRNFEAMSIAKSTKKSVSELGDYTIRINLEFLKGCEFTCPGCYVNRSNDFTVDDLSMVEDAVTSFQESGFNFDEIILGPTDFFSALNCDQVLKNAKFRSIFKSSDITLILISTLQTKEEEIIRRIKLLNDSINSECDIEFLIVFDLEKILSKDQDYIEEIKRKIKLLDNVKADVDYAFQINIRDINGLENFNLLELTSYVRDEFDTIVEFNPSFLRSSNEKNIHETLHKWNNLLAHNYSKIEAKDVKNVLFTMGNKNHASLSEVTYNYKNGTFYTCPFVYENIFNTGERFKINATGDNGRYKLSDFHDHRNRTTVEQLQYSEKTRECSSCNHLLSCVGKQVLQFMEEYKIKTCPLAKEVMDLY
;
A
#
# COMPACT_ATOMS: atom_id res chain seq x y z
N MET A 1 9.33 17.63 16.61
CA MET A 1 7.92 17.27 16.37
C MET A 1 7.99 15.93 15.68
N PRO A 2 7.31 14.88 16.16
CA PRO A 2 7.48 13.58 15.55
C PRO A 2 6.71 13.49 14.24
N ILE A 3 5.62 14.25 14.01
CA ILE A 3 5.20 14.50 12.63
C ILE A 3 6.30 15.30 11.92
N ILE A 4 6.84 14.74 10.84
CA ILE A 4 7.92 15.35 10.06
C ILE A 4 7.47 16.72 9.56
N SER A 5 8.35 17.72 9.70
CA SER A 5 8.06 19.06 9.20
C SER A 5 7.94 19.03 7.68
N ARG A 6 6.88 19.65 7.13
CA ARG A 6 6.55 19.61 5.69
C ARG A 6 6.21 18.19 5.23
N ASN A 7 5.20 17.60 5.88
CA ASN A 7 4.78 16.22 5.64
C ASN A 7 4.43 15.99 4.16
N PHE A 8 3.82 16.97 3.47
CA PHE A 8 3.56 16.88 2.03
C PHE A 8 4.86 16.71 1.22
N GLU A 9 5.91 17.48 1.54
CA GLU A 9 7.19 17.42 0.82
C GLU A 9 7.88 16.05 1.04
N ALA A 10 7.89 15.57 2.29
CA ALA A 10 8.42 14.26 2.64
C ALA A 10 7.70 13.13 1.89
N MET A 11 6.36 13.09 1.97
CA MET A 11 5.54 12.10 1.26
C MET A 11 5.68 12.20 -0.25
N SER A 12 5.72 13.41 -0.80
CA SER A 12 5.92 13.63 -2.23
C SER A 12 7.24 13.06 -2.71
N ILE A 13 8.34 13.29 -1.97
CA ILE A 13 9.67 12.78 -2.31
C ILE A 13 9.70 11.26 -2.20
N ALA A 14 9.27 10.71 -1.06
CA ALA A 14 9.23 9.26 -0.84
C ALA A 14 8.51 8.54 -1.98
N LYS A 15 7.33 9.04 -2.37
CA LYS A 15 6.50 8.43 -3.42
C LYS A 15 6.94 8.79 -4.86
N SER A 16 7.82 9.77 -5.06
CA SER A 16 8.30 10.22 -6.40
C SER A 16 9.76 9.88 -6.70
N THR A 17 10.51 9.32 -5.76
CA THR A 17 11.95 9.08 -5.92
C THR A 17 12.26 8.33 -7.21
N LYS A 18 13.09 8.99 -8.03
CA LYS A 18 13.68 8.40 -9.23
C LYS A 18 15.00 7.74 -8.83
N LYS A 19 14.98 6.48 -8.38
CA LYS A 19 16.22 5.72 -8.18
C LYS A 19 17.00 5.68 -9.50
N SER A 20 18.27 6.06 -9.47
CA SER A 20 19.11 6.17 -10.67
C SER A 20 19.58 4.78 -11.10
N VAL A 21 19.87 4.58 -12.40
CA VAL A 21 20.36 3.29 -12.93
C VAL A 21 21.70 2.86 -12.29
N SER A 22 22.45 3.79 -11.70
CA SER A 22 23.65 3.50 -10.89
C SER A 22 23.36 2.88 -9.51
N GLU A 23 22.10 2.89 -9.04
CA GLU A 23 21.63 2.31 -7.78
C GLU A 23 20.96 0.94 -7.97
N LEU A 24 21.12 0.30 -9.15
CA LEU A 24 20.61 -1.04 -9.45
C LEU A 24 21.11 -2.16 -8.50
N GLY A 25 21.98 -1.84 -7.55
CA GLY A 25 22.37 -2.72 -6.44
C GLY A 25 21.34 -2.80 -5.31
N ASP A 26 20.40 -1.85 -5.22
CA ASP A 26 19.48 -1.71 -4.08
C ASP A 26 18.11 -2.29 -4.38
N TYR A 27 18.02 -3.63 -4.45
CA TYR A 27 16.74 -4.31 -4.55
C TYR A 27 16.00 -4.24 -3.23
N THR A 28 14.85 -3.57 -3.23
CA THR A 28 14.07 -3.23 -2.04
C THR A 28 12.92 -4.23 -1.81
N ILE A 29 12.76 -4.69 -0.58
CA ILE A 29 11.70 -5.60 -0.13
C ILE A 29 10.72 -4.87 0.78
N ARG A 30 9.43 -5.12 0.56
CA ARG A 30 8.33 -4.69 1.43
C ARG A 30 7.42 -5.88 1.75
N ILE A 31 6.86 -5.92 2.94
CA ILE A 31 5.90 -6.97 3.34
C ILE A 31 4.62 -6.36 3.87
N ASN A 32 3.49 -6.75 3.28
CA ASN A 32 2.14 -6.46 3.75
C ASN A 32 1.58 -7.63 4.57
N LEU A 33 1.31 -7.39 5.84
CA LEU A 33 0.85 -8.37 6.82
C LEU A 33 -0.67 -8.24 7.02
N GLU A 34 -1.42 -9.32 6.77
CA GLU A 34 -2.83 -9.39 7.13
C GLU A 34 -3.07 -10.03 8.50
N PHE A 35 -2.61 -9.36 9.56
CA PHE A 35 -2.66 -9.87 10.94
C PHE A 35 -3.74 -9.25 11.82
N LEU A 36 -4.12 -7.99 11.56
CA LEU A 36 -5.06 -7.27 12.40
C LEU A 36 -6.48 -7.83 12.27
N LYS A 37 -7.08 -8.08 13.43
CA LYS A 37 -8.40 -8.69 13.60
C LYS A 37 -9.38 -7.66 14.13
N GLY A 38 -10.56 -7.62 13.54
CA GLY A 38 -11.65 -6.75 13.94
C GLY A 38 -11.45 -5.30 13.50
N CYS A 39 -12.57 -4.63 13.30
CA CYS A 39 -12.69 -3.19 13.06
C CYS A 39 -14.14 -2.82 13.29
N GLU A 40 -14.41 -1.85 14.16
CA GLU A 40 -15.78 -1.39 14.45
C GLU A 40 -16.31 -0.42 13.40
N PHE A 41 -15.43 0.19 12.59
CA PHE A 41 -15.81 1.20 11.61
C PHE A 41 -16.35 0.61 10.32
N THR A 42 -17.30 1.29 9.69
CA THR A 42 -17.88 0.88 8.39
C THR A 42 -17.52 1.91 7.33
N CYS A 43 -16.21 2.01 7.04
CA CYS A 43 -15.73 2.97 6.05
C CYS A 43 -16.35 2.70 4.68
N PRO A 44 -16.75 3.76 3.94
CA PRO A 44 -17.11 3.65 2.54
C PRO A 44 -16.03 2.89 1.77
N GLY A 45 -16.49 1.91 0.99
CA GLY A 45 -15.63 1.10 0.13
C GLY A 45 -14.66 0.13 0.81
N CYS A 46 -14.83 -0.22 2.08
CA CYS A 46 -13.99 -1.21 2.74
C CYS A 46 -14.24 -2.65 2.21
N TYR A 47 -13.21 -3.30 1.65
CA TYR A 47 -13.22 -4.72 1.23
C TYR A 47 -12.39 -5.64 2.15
N VAL A 48 -11.89 -5.09 3.25
CA VAL A 48 -10.97 -5.79 4.13
C VAL A 48 -11.68 -6.93 4.88
N ASN A 49 -11.01 -8.09 4.94
CA ASN A 49 -11.42 -9.17 5.83
C ASN A 49 -11.07 -8.80 7.29
N ARG A 50 -12.10 -8.68 8.13
CA ARG A 50 -11.95 -8.32 9.56
C ARG A 50 -11.82 -9.54 10.47
N SER A 51 -11.91 -10.74 9.93
CA SER A 51 -11.83 -12.00 10.66
C SER A 51 -10.44 -12.64 10.55
N ASN A 52 -9.45 -11.90 10.05
CA ASN A 52 -8.06 -12.33 10.05
C ASN A 52 -7.54 -12.55 11.46
N ASP A 53 -6.45 -13.29 11.57
CA ASP A 53 -5.70 -13.48 12.81
C ASP A 53 -4.26 -13.85 12.45
N PHE A 54 -3.40 -13.95 13.45
CA PHE A 54 -2.05 -14.45 13.28
C PHE A 54 -1.69 -15.46 14.38
N THR A 55 -0.74 -16.32 14.09
CA THR A 55 -0.14 -17.24 15.06
C THR A 55 1.27 -16.78 15.44
N VAL A 56 1.83 -17.34 16.51
CA VAL A 56 3.25 -17.08 16.84
C VAL A 56 4.17 -17.57 15.72
N ASP A 57 3.78 -18.67 15.06
CA ASP A 57 4.55 -19.22 13.94
C ASP A 57 4.57 -18.25 12.75
N ASP A 58 3.46 -17.57 12.48
CA ASP A 58 3.37 -16.56 11.43
C ASP A 58 4.41 -15.44 11.60
N LEU A 59 4.54 -14.93 12.83
CA LEU A 59 5.55 -13.91 13.12
C LEU A 59 6.97 -14.44 13.02
N SER A 60 7.19 -15.71 13.37
CA SER A 60 8.50 -16.35 13.15
C SER A 60 8.81 -16.46 11.66
N MET A 61 7.84 -16.83 10.83
CA MET A 61 8.05 -16.94 9.38
C MET A 61 8.38 -15.58 8.74
N VAL A 62 7.74 -14.50 9.22
CA VAL A 62 8.04 -13.14 8.76
C VAL A 62 9.43 -12.71 9.24
N GLU A 63 9.78 -12.91 10.51
CA GLU A 63 11.12 -12.58 11.03
C GLU A 63 12.22 -13.34 10.27
N ASP A 64 12.03 -14.65 10.04
CA ASP A 64 12.97 -15.47 9.27
C ASP A 64 13.16 -14.93 7.84
N ALA A 65 12.06 -14.53 7.19
CA ALA A 65 12.10 -13.97 5.84
C ALA A 65 12.84 -12.62 5.81
N VAL A 66 12.51 -11.69 6.73
CA VAL A 66 13.19 -10.39 6.85
C VAL A 66 14.69 -10.58 7.06
N THR A 67 15.06 -11.44 8.01
CA THR A 67 16.47 -11.75 8.31
C THR A 67 17.16 -12.32 7.09
N SER A 68 16.53 -13.29 6.40
CA SER A 68 17.11 -13.91 5.20
C SER A 68 17.31 -12.89 4.07
N PHE A 69 16.41 -11.92 3.89
CA PHE A 69 16.59 -10.85 2.91
C PHE A 69 17.76 -9.94 3.28
N GLN A 70 17.82 -9.46 4.51
CA GLN A 70 18.88 -8.57 4.99
C GLN A 70 20.27 -9.23 4.93
N GLU A 71 20.41 -10.48 5.40
CA GLU A 71 21.67 -11.23 5.36
C GLU A 71 22.17 -11.51 3.93
N SER A 72 21.26 -11.49 2.95
CA SER A 72 21.57 -11.69 1.54
C SER A 72 21.88 -10.38 0.80
N GLY A 73 21.92 -9.25 1.51
CA GLY A 73 22.24 -7.93 0.96
C GLY A 73 21.08 -7.22 0.29
N PHE A 74 19.83 -7.66 0.51
CA PHE A 74 18.65 -6.91 0.09
C PHE A 74 18.32 -5.79 1.07
N ASN A 75 17.86 -4.66 0.55
CA ASN A 75 17.35 -3.59 1.39
C ASN A 75 15.92 -3.93 1.80
N PHE A 76 15.71 -4.19 3.08
CA PHE A 76 14.38 -4.37 3.63
C PHE A 76 13.86 -3.02 4.14
N ASP A 77 12.74 -2.55 3.60
CA ASP A 77 12.34 -1.14 3.67
C ASP A 77 11.05 -0.94 4.48
N GLU A 78 9.98 -1.66 4.15
CA GLU A 78 8.67 -1.40 4.74
C GLU A 78 7.97 -2.67 5.24
N ILE A 79 7.32 -2.56 6.41
CA ILE A 79 6.25 -3.47 6.85
C ILE A 79 4.94 -2.72 6.91
N ILE A 80 3.94 -3.19 6.17
CA ILE A 80 2.57 -2.70 6.27
C ILE A 80 1.81 -3.63 7.21
N LEU A 81 1.41 -3.13 8.38
CA LEU A 81 0.59 -3.88 9.34
C LEU A 81 -0.88 -3.55 9.13
N GLY A 82 -1.59 -4.52 8.56
CA GLY A 82 -3.00 -4.38 8.24
C GLY A 82 -3.80 -5.65 8.55
N PRO A 83 -4.98 -5.82 7.96
CA PRO A 83 -5.61 -4.89 7.01
C PRO A 83 -6.59 -3.90 7.66
N THR A 84 -6.89 -4.05 8.95
CA THR A 84 -7.88 -3.23 9.64
C THR A 84 -7.27 -2.01 10.34
N ASP A 85 -8.12 -1.14 10.88
CA ASP A 85 -7.71 0.04 11.62
C ASP A 85 -6.89 -0.33 12.86
N PHE A 86 -5.65 0.14 12.91
CA PHE A 86 -4.68 -0.08 13.97
C PHE A 86 -5.23 0.31 15.34
N PHE A 87 -5.94 1.45 15.40
CA PHE A 87 -6.50 1.97 16.65
C PHE A 87 -7.81 1.30 17.09
N SER A 88 -8.31 0.25 16.44
CA SER A 88 -9.52 -0.46 16.87
C SER A 88 -9.39 -1.97 16.76
N ALA A 89 -8.38 -2.47 16.05
CA ALA A 89 -8.08 -3.89 15.94
C ALA A 89 -7.94 -4.56 17.31
N LEU A 90 -8.67 -5.67 17.48
CA LEU A 90 -8.83 -6.43 18.72
C LEU A 90 -7.53 -7.08 19.19
N ASN A 91 -6.67 -7.48 18.26
CA ASN A 91 -5.41 -8.18 18.53
C ASN A 91 -4.18 -7.28 18.37
N CYS A 92 -4.33 -5.96 18.18
CA CYS A 92 -3.22 -5.03 18.01
C CYS A 92 -2.22 -5.11 19.18
N ASP A 93 -2.72 -5.15 20.42
CA ASP A 93 -1.88 -5.30 21.62
C ASP A 93 -1.03 -6.56 21.57
N GLN A 94 -1.60 -7.67 21.09
CA GLN A 94 -0.94 -8.96 21.00
C GLN A 94 0.18 -8.93 19.97
N VAL A 95 -0.05 -8.30 18.80
CA VAL A 95 0.98 -8.10 17.77
C VAL A 95 2.13 -7.27 18.34
N LEU A 96 1.84 -6.08 18.87
CA LEU A 96 2.87 -5.15 19.35
C LEU A 96 3.67 -5.71 20.52
N LYS A 97 3.08 -6.52 21.39
CA LYS A 97 3.77 -7.15 22.54
C LYS A 97 4.58 -8.39 22.15
N ASN A 98 4.41 -8.92 20.94
CA ASN A 98 5.10 -10.13 20.52
C ASN A 98 6.60 -9.86 20.28
N ALA A 99 7.46 -10.66 20.90
CA ALA A 99 8.91 -10.51 20.80
C ALA A 99 9.45 -10.64 19.37
N LYS A 100 8.81 -11.48 18.53
CA LYS A 100 9.16 -11.70 17.12
C LYS A 100 8.75 -10.53 16.23
N PHE A 101 7.65 -9.87 16.54
CA PHE A 101 7.29 -8.64 15.84
C PHE A 101 8.27 -7.52 16.18
N ARG A 102 8.59 -7.35 17.47
CA ARG A 102 9.52 -6.32 17.93
C ARG A 102 10.95 -6.51 17.44
N SER A 103 11.39 -7.76 17.26
CA SER A 103 12.75 -8.04 16.79
C SER A 103 12.99 -7.61 15.36
N ILE A 104 11.95 -7.58 14.51
CA ILE A 104 12.03 -7.07 13.15
C ILE A 104 12.48 -5.60 13.16
N PHE A 105 11.90 -4.77 14.03
CA PHE A 105 12.19 -3.33 14.15
C PHE A 105 13.37 -3.01 15.07
N LYS A 106 14.35 -3.91 15.19
CA LYS A 106 15.61 -3.60 15.87
C LYS A 106 16.57 -2.79 15.00
N SER A 107 16.46 -2.92 13.68
CA SER A 107 17.17 -2.06 12.72
C SER A 107 16.43 -0.73 12.58
N SER A 108 17.17 0.38 12.54
CA SER A 108 16.64 1.73 12.30
C SER A 108 16.02 1.90 10.92
N ASP A 109 16.37 1.05 9.95
CA ASP A 109 16.12 1.34 8.54
C ASP A 109 14.79 0.78 8.01
N ILE A 110 13.90 0.34 8.91
CA ILE A 110 12.60 -0.25 8.54
C ILE A 110 11.46 0.70 8.93
N THR A 111 10.66 1.07 7.94
CA THR A 111 9.43 1.84 8.12
C THR A 111 8.26 0.92 8.49
N LEU A 112 7.49 1.28 9.52
CA LEU A 112 6.24 0.62 9.87
C LEU A 112 5.05 1.43 9.35
N ILE A 113 4.33 0.89 8.37
CA ILE A 113 3.12 1.49 7.82
C ILE A 113 1.89 0.96 8.56
N LEU A 114 1.07 1.86 9.09
CA LEU A 114 -0.14 1.58 9.86
C LEU A 114 -1.37 2.18 9.17
N ILE A 115 -2.45 1.40 9.07
CA ILE A 115 -3.72 1.89 8.53
C ILE A 115 -4.61 2.37 9.67
N SER A 116 -5.20 3.56 9.57
CA SER A 116 -6.18 4.02 10.55
C SER A 116 -7.30 4.87 9.96
N THR A 117 -8.47 4.86 10.57
CA THR A 117 -9.57 5.80 10.31
C THR A 117 -9.51 7.03 11.20
N LEU A 118 -8.71 6.98 12.28
CA LEU A 118 -8.74 7.90 13.41
C LEU A 118 -10.16 8.10 13.99
N GLN A 119 -11.10 7.18 13.78
CA GLN A 119 -12.45 7.31 14.34
C GLN A 119 -12.55 6.80 15.78
N THR A 120 -11.54 6.08 16.28
CA THR A 120 -11.46 5.62 17.67
C THR A 120 -11.45 6.81 18.64
N LYS A 121 -11.91 6.57 19.87
CA LYS A 121 -11.79 7.51 20.99
C LYS A 121 -10.33 7.88 21.26
N GLU A 122 -10.09 9.12 21.66
CA GLU A 122 -8.74 9.67 21.86
C GLU A 122 -7.96 8.94 22.94
N GLU A 123 -8.60 8.52 24.03
CA GLU A 123 -7.94 7.79 25.11
C GLU A 123 -7.32 6.48 24.61
N GLU A 124 -8.00 5.86 23.66
CA GLU A 124 -7.57 4.59 23.08
C GLU A 124 -6.46 4.78 22.04
N ILE A 125 -6.51 5.87 21.26
CA ILE A 125 -5.40 6.30 20.40
C ILE A 125 -4.14 6.53 21.26
N ILE A 126 -4.25 7.31 22.34
CA ILE A 126 -3.14 7.60 23.25
C ILE A 126 -2.60 6.31 23.90
N ARG A 127 -3.49 5.40 24.35
CA ARG A 127 -3.09 4.10 24.92
C ARG A 127 -2.26 3.28 23.92
N ARG A 128 -2.70 3.22 22.67
CA ARG A 128 -2.04 2.46 21.60
C ARG A 128 -0.74 3.12 21.13
N ILE A 129 -0.67 4.45 21.06
CA ILE A 129 0.60 5.18 20.81
C ILE A 129 1.62 4.88 21.92
N LYS A 130 1.20 4.86 23.18
CA LYS A 130 2.10 4.47 24.29
C LYS A 130 2.63 3.06 24.10
N LEU A 131 1.77 2.12 23.73
CA LEU A 131 2.18 0.74 23.47
C LEU A 131 3.13 0.65 22.26
N LEU A 132 2.85 1.38 21.19
CA LEU A 132 3.71 1.47 19.99
C LEU A 132 5.12 1.95 20.36
N ASN A 133 5.21 3.02 21.16
CA ASN A 133 6.45 3.60 21.67
C ASN A 133 7.24 2.67 22.63
N ASP A 134 6.58 1.70 23.25
CA ASP A 134 7.20 0.69 24.10
C ASP A 134 7.60 -0.59 23.31
N SER A 135 7.18 -0.66 22.04
CA SER A 135 7.31 -1.83 21.18
C SER A 135 8.30 -1.65 20.03
N ILE A 136 8.40 -0.44 19.47
CA ILE A 136 9.17 -0.14 18.27
C ILE A 136 10.36 0.77 18.63
N ASN A 137 11.49 0.59 17.95
CA ASN A 137 12.65 1.46 18.10
C ASN A 137 12.27 2.89 17.67
N SER A 138 12.66 3.91 18.43
CA SER A 138 12.40 5.31 18.08
C SER A 138 13.21 5.80 16.88
N GLU A 139 14.18 5.02 16.41
CA GLU A 139 14.93 5.30 15.17
C GLU A 139 14.25 4.73 13.92
N CYS A 140 13.17 3.94 14.06
CA CYS A 140 12.35 3.55 12.91
C CYS A 140 11.43 4.70 12.50
N ASP A 141 11.05 4.73 11.23
CA ASP A 141 10.01 5.61 10.72
C ASP A 141 8.63 4.95 10.82
N ILE A 142 7.57 5.74 10.99
CA ILE A 142 6.18 5.27 11.05
C ILE A 142 5.30 6.07 10.10
N GLU A 143 4.70 5.40 9.12
CA GLU A 143 3.74 6.01 8.19
C GLU A 143 2.31 5.66 8.61
N PHE A 144 1.43 6.66 8.72
CA PHE A 144 -0.01 6.41 8.88
C PHE A 144 -0.77 6.63 7.56
N LEU A 145 -1.38 5.56 7.04
CA LEU A 145 -2.39 5.64 5.98
C LEU A 145 -3.76 5.90 6.62
N ILE A 146 -4.18 7.15 6.59
CA ILE A 146 -5.41 7.61 7.24
C ILE A 146 -6.59 7.49 6.26
N VAL A 147 -7.42 6.48 6.45
CA VAL A 147 -8.66 6.26 5.71
C VAL A 147 -9.69 7.32 6.11
N PHE A 148 -10.10 8.14 5.15
CA PHE A 148 -11.07 9.21 5.39
C PHE A 148 -12.35 9.04 4.57
N ASP A 149 -13.38 9.77 5.00
CA ASP A 149 -14.67 9.84 4.33
C ASP A 149 -14.64 10.94 3.26
N LEU A 150 -14.57 10.53 1.99
CA LEU A 150 -14.49 11.46 0.88
C LEU A 150 -15.71 12.38 0.79
N GLU A 151 -16.92 11.90 1.10
CA GLU A 151 -18.13 12.72 1.03
C GLU A 151 -18.08 13.86 2.05
N LYS A 152 -17.57 13.58 3.26
CA LYS A 152 -17.38 14.59 4.31
C LYS A 152 -16.31 15.62 3.96
N ILE A 153 -15.23 15.20 3.31
CA ILE A 153 -14.20 16.13 2.82
C ILE A 153 -14.74 17.00 1.68
N LEU A 154 -15.42 16.42 0.69
CA LEU A 154 -15.97 17.17 -0.45
C LEU A 154 -17.07 18.14 -0.03
N SER A 155 -17.90 17.77 0.95
CA SER A 155 -18.91 18.65 1.54
C SER A 155 -18.36 19.65 2.56
N LYS A 156 -17.06 19.57 2.88
CA LYS A 156 -16.37 20.41 3.88
C LYS A 156 -17.05 20.38 5.25
N ASP A 157 -17.45 19.18 5.69
CA ASP A 157 -18.01 18.93 7.03
C ASP A 157 -16.99 19.36 8.10
N GLN A 158 -17.25 20.51 8.73
CA GLN A 158 -16.31 21.13 9.66
C GLN A 158 -16.10 20.32 10.94
N ASP A 159 -17.16 19.67 11.44
CA ASP A 159 -17.05 18.86 12.66
C ASP A 159 -16.14 17.65 12.41
N TYR A 160 -16.30 17.01 11.24
CA TYR A 160 -15.45 15.91 10.82
C TYR A 160 -13.99 16.36 10.60
N ILE A 161 -13.78 17.47 9.89
CA ILE A 161 -12.45 18.01 9.60
C ILE A 161 -11.70 18.36 10.89
N GLU A 162 -12.33 19.08 11.81
CA GLU A 162 -11.71 19.48 13.07
C GLU A 162 -11.46 18.28 13.99
N GLU A 163 -12.34 17.28 13.99
CA GLU A 163 -12.10 16.03 14.71
C GLU A 163 -10.85 15.31 14.19
N ILE A 164 -10.72 15.16 12.86
CA ILE A 164 -9.56 14.53 12.25
C ILE A 164 -8.28 15.34 12.53
N LYS A 165 -8.29 16.67 12.35
CA LYS A 165 -7.14 17.53 12.68
C LYS A 165 -6.70 17.38 14.14
N ARG A 166 -7.65 17.32 15.07
CA ARG A 166 -7.37 17.12 16.49
C ARG A 166 -6.72 15.75 16.75
N LYS A 167 -7.19 14.69 16.10
CA LYS A 167 -6.65 13.34 16.29
C LYS A 167 -5.32 13.10 15.57
N ILE A 168 -5.07 13.75 14.43
CA ILE A 168 -3.75 13.77 13.79
C ILE A 168 -2.71 14.35 14.75
N LYS A 169 -3.03 15.43 15.48
CA LYS A 169 -2.14 15.98 16.52
C LYS A 169 -1.83 15.02 17.66
N LEU A 170 -2.63 13.97 17.87
CA LEU A 170 -2.27 12.94 18.86
C LEU A 170 -1.08 12.11 18.40
N LEU A 171 -0.86 11.98 17.08
CA LEU A 171 0.32 11.32 16.51
C LEU A 171 1.63 12.04 16.89
N ASP A 172 1.56 13.32 17.30
CA ASP A 172 2.70 14.03 17.89
C ASP A 172 3.24 13.41 19.20
N ASN A 173 2.57 12.38 19.73
CA ASN A 173 3.02 11.62 20.91
C ASN A 173 3.79 10.35 20.55
N VAL A 174 3.92 10.00 19.27
CA VAL A 174 4.82 8.93 18.79
C VAL A 174 6.27 9.40 18.98
N LYS A 175 7.17 8.49 19.38
CA LYS A 175 8.59 8.80 19.62
C LYS A 175 9.43 8.74 18.34
N ALA A 176 9.06 7.83 17.44
CA ALA A 176 9.59 7.72 16.10
C ALA A 176 9.17 8.93 15.25
N ASP A 177 9.90 9.17 14.16
CA ASP A 177 9.46 10.09 13.13
C ASP A 177 8.21 9.52 12.43
N VAL A 178 7.26 10.41 12.16
CA VAL A 178 5.93 10.09 11.65
C VAL A 178 5.65 10.90 10.40
N ASP A 179 5.22 10.22 9.36
CA ASP A 179 4.50 10.83 8.27
C ASP A 179 3.09 10.22 8.16
N TYR A 180 2.25 10.86 7.36
CA TYR A 180 0.93 10.32 7.06
C TYR A 180 0.47 10.73 5.67
N ALA A 181 -0.34 9.86 5.07
CA ALA A 181 -1.11 10.10 3.86
C ALA A 181 -2.60 9.87 4.10
N PHE A 182 -3.43 10.55 3.32
CA PHE A 182 -4.86 10.32 3.29
C PHE A 182 -5.21 9.24 2.27
N GLN A 183 -5.94 8.21 2.67
CA GLN A 183 -6.29 7.08 1.81
C GLN A 183 -7.81 7.07 1.52
N ILE A 184 -8.18 7.00 0.25
CA ILE A 184 -9.57 6.81 -0.19
C ILE A 184 -9.76 5.39 -0.68
N ASN A 185 -10.73 4.67 -0.11
CA ASN A 185 -11.15 3.38 -0.61
C ASN A 185 -12.17 3.53 -1.75
N ILE A 186 -11.82 3.04 -2.93
CA ILE A 186 -12.69 3.04 -4.11
C ILE A 186 -13.38 1.68 -4.22
N ARG A 187 -14.69 1.63 -3.98
CA ARG A 187 -15.51 0.43 -4.19
C ARG A 187 -16.23 0.43 -5.53
N ASP A 188 -16.76 1.59 -5.88
CA ASP A 188 -17.44 1.87 -7.12
C ASP A 188 -17.16 3.35 -7.47
N ILE A 189 -17.61 3.81 -8.63
CA ILE A 189 -17.43 5.21 -9.04
C ILE A 189 -18.66 6.08 -8.74
N ASN A 190 -19.70 5.53 -8.09
CA ASN A 190 -20.90 6.29 -7.82
C ASN A 190 -20.60 7.36 -6.78
N GLY A 191 -20.95 8.61 -7.07
CA GLY A 191 -20.57 9.76 -6.25
C GLY A 191 -19.20 10.34 -6.58
N LEU A 192 -18.45 9.74 -7.52
CA LEU A 192 -17.18 10.25 -8.03
C LEU A 192 -17.31 10.84 -9.44
N GLU A 193 -18.49 10.87 -10.06
CA GLU A 193 -18.64 11.28 -11.46
C GLU A 193 -18.32 12.76 -11.69
N ASN A 194 -18.60 13.61 -10.69
CA ASN A 194 -18.29 15.04 -10.71
C ASN A 194 -17.05 15.39 -9.89
N PHE A 195 -16.30 14.39 -9.44
CA PHE A 195 -15.10 14.56 -8.65
C PHE A 195 -14.02 15.30 -9.44
N ASN A 196 -13.43 16.33 -8.82
CA ASN A 196 -12.27 17.04 -9.34
C ASN A 196 -11.03 16.66 -8.52
N LEU A 197 -10.15 15.88 -9.15
CA LEU A 197 -8.93 15.36 -8.54
C LEU A 197 -7.98 16.45 -8.06
N LEU A 198 -7.78 17.49 -8.89
CA LEU A 198 -6.87 18.58 -8.55
C LEU A 198 -7.41 19.42 -7.39
N GLU A 199 -8.72 19.63 -7.33
CA GLU A 199 -9.36 20.35 -6.23
C GLU A 199 -9.21 19.59 -4.90
N LEU A 200 -9.50 18.28 -4.88
CA LEU A 200 -9.33 17.47 -3.67
C LEU A 200 -7.87 17.47 -3.19
N THR A 201 -6.94 17.15 -4.08
CA THR A 201 -5.52 17.02 -3.72
C THR A 201 -4.94 18.36 -3.25
N SER A 202 -5.33 19.47 -3.88
CA SER A 202 -4.95 20.81 -3.43
C SER A 202 -5.54 21.13 -2.06
N TYR A 203 -6.82 20.82 -1.84
CA TYR A 203 -7.47 21.02 -0.55
C TYR A 203 -6.80 20.21 0.56
N VAL A 204 -6.53 18.92 0.33
CA VAL A 204 -5.88 18.05 1.32
C VAL A 204 -4.47 18.55 1.64
N ARG A 205 -3.70 18.96 0.63
CA ARG A 205 -2.40 19.57 0.86
C ARG A 205 -2.52 20.85 1.69
N ASP A 206 -3.40 21.76 1.31
CA ASP A 206 -3.47 23.08 1.93
C ASP A 206 -4.02 23.02 3.37
N GLU A 207 -4.95 22.10 3.65
CA GLU A 207 -5.59 21.95 4.97
C GLU A 207 -4.88 20.98 5.91
N PHE A 208 -4.17 19.98 5.38
CA PHE A 208 -3.60 18.88 6.16
C PHE A 208 -2.12 18.63 5.87
N ASP A 209 -1.46 19.40 4.99
CA ASP A 209 -0.04 19.21 4.63
C ASP A 209 0.29 17.76 4.27
N THR A 210 -0.56 17.11 3.47
CA THR A 210 -0.40 15.69 3.09
C THR A 210 -0.88 15.39 1.67
N ILE A 211 -0.65 14.17 1.21
CA ILE A 211 -1.02 13.63 -0.09
C ILE A 211 -2.30 12.79 0.02
N VAL A 212 -2.93 12.50 -1.13
CA VAL A 212 -4.05 11.55 -1.23
C VAL A 212 -3.62 10.33 -2.01
N GLU A 213 -3.76 9.16 -1.41
CA GLU A 213 -3.60 7.85 -2.04
C GLU A 213 -4.98 7.25 -2.34
N PHE A 214 -5.13 6.73 -3.57
CA PHE A 214 -6.37 6.10 -4.01
C PHE A 214 -6.20 4.59 -3.96
N ASN A 215 -6.87 3.95 -3.01
CA ASN A 215 -6.90 2.51 -2.88
C ASN A 215 -8.07 1.93 -3.67
N PRO A 216 -7.86 1.30 -4.84
CA PRO A 216 -8.89 0.58 -5.58
C PRO A 216 -9.32 -0.70 -4.85
N SER A 217 -9.97 -0.54 -3.69
CA SER A 217 -10.33 -1.63 -2.79
C SER A 217 -11.25 -2.66 -3.45
N PHE A 218 -11.99 -2.28 -4.51
CA PHE A 218 -12.76 -3.20 -5.35
C PHE A 218 -11.91 -4.33 -5.96
N LEU A 219 -10.59 -4.17 -6.08
CA LEU A 219 -9.67 -5.21 -6.56
C LEU A 219 -9.52 -6.39 -5.60
N ARG A 220 -9.94 -6.23 -4.34
CA ARG A 220 -10.05 -7.33 -3.36
C ARG A 220 -11.37 -8.11 -3.50
N SER A 221 -12.26 -7.72 -4.41
CA SER A 221 -13.52 -8.44 -4.65
C SER A 221 -13.25 -9.83 -5.22
N SER A 222 -14.03 -10.83 -4.79
CA SER A 222 -14.06 -12.15 -5.44
C SER A 222 -14.87 -12.16 -6.74
N ASN A 223 -15.59 -11.06 -7.05
CA ASN A 223 -16.41 -10.96 -8.24
C ASN A 223 -15.62 -10.35 -9.40
N GLU A 224 -15.17 -11.22 -10.31
CA GLU A 224 -14.43 -10.85 -11.53
C GLU A 224 -15.18 -9.75 -12.32
N LYS A 225 -16.49 -9.88 -12.53
CA LYS A 225 -17.29 -8.88 -13.27
C LYS A 225 -17.26 -7.50 -12.60
N ASN A 226 -17.36 -7.45 -11.27
CA ASN A 226 -17.28 -6.20 -10.51
C ASN A 226 -15.91 -5.53 -10.68
N ILE A 227 -14.83 -6.32 -10.69
CA ILE A 227 -13.48 -5.83 -10.95
C ILE A 227 -13.40 -5.21 -12.34
N HIS A 228 -13.81 -5.93 -13.40
CA HIS A 228 -13.74 -5.42 -14.77
C HIS A 228 -14.53 -4.12 -14.95
N GLU A 229 -15.79 -4.09 -14.51
CA GLU A 229 -16.67 -2.94 -14.69
C GLU A 229 -16.17 -1.72 -13.92
N THR A 230 -15.74 -1.91 -12.67
CA THR A 230 -15.26 -0.81 -11.81
C THR A 230 -13.91 -0.31 -12.27
N LEU A 231 -12.99 -1.21 -12.67
CA LEU A 231 -11.68 -0.84 -13.19
C LEU A 231 -11.80 0.00 -14.47
N HIS A 232 -12.65 -0.41 -15.41
CA HIS A 232 -12.89 0.36 -16.63
C HIS A 232 -13.44 1.77 -16.33
N LYS A 233 -14.42 1.84 -15.42
CA LYS A 233 -15.00 3.11 -14.97
C LYS A 233 -13.97 4.01 -14.26
N TRP A 234 -13.16 3.43 -13.39
CA TRP A 234 -12.08 4.10 -12.68
C TRP A 234 -11.04 4.67 -13.66
N ASN A 235 -10.61 3.88 -14.63
CA ASN A 235 -9.65 4.33 -15.65
C ASN A 235 -10.18 5.52 -16.45
N ASN A 236 -11.46 5.49 -16.85
CA ASN A 236 -12.08 6.60 -17.56
C ASN A 236 -12.18 7.87 -16.69
N LEU A 237 -12.51 7.72 -15.41
CA LEU A 237 -12.57 8.83 -14.46
C LEU A 237 -11.18 9.47 -14.27
N LEU A 238 -10.14 8.66 -14.12
CA LEU A 238 -8.77 9.13 -14.03
C LEU A 238 -8.34 9.82 -15.32
N ALA A 239 -8.47 9.17 -16.47
CA ALA A 239 -8.13 9.77 -17.77
C ALA A 239 -8.82 11.12 -17.97
N HIS A 240 -10.10 11.23 -17.61
CA HIS A 240 -10.84 12.48 -17.66
C HIS A 240 -10.26 13.56 -16.74
N ASN A 241 -9.99 13.23 -15.47
CA ASN A 241 -9.41 14.17 -14.51
C ASN A 241 -8.02 14.63 -14.95
N TYR A 242 -7.18 13.69 -15.39
CA TYR A 242 -5.81 13.95 -15.80
C TYR A 242 -5.70 14.76 -17.10
N SER A 243 -6.61 14.54 -18.05
CA SER A 243 -6.67 15.35 -19.28
C SER A 243 -6.88 16.85 -19.02
N LYS A 244 -7.34 17.22 -17.82
CA LYS A 244 -7.58 18.60 -17.39
C LYS A 244 -6.45 19.18 -16.54
N ILE A 245 -5.45 18.39 -16.16
CA ILE A 245 -4.34 18.85 -15.32
C ILE A 245 -3.29 19.50 -16.23
N GLU A 246 -2.96 20.77 -15.95
CA GLU A 246 -1.88 21.45 -16.63
C GLU A 246 -0.51 20.98 -16.09
N ALA A 247 0.54 21.05 -16.92
CA ALA A 247 1.88 20.61 -16.56
C ALA A 247 2.42 21.24 -15.24
N LYS A 248 2.02 22.47 -14.93
CA LYS A 248 2.40 23.18 -13.70
C LYS A 248 1.77 22.61 -12.43
N ASP A 249 0.64 21.91 -12.57
CA ASP A 249 -0.21 21.40 -11.50
C ASP A 249 -0.02 19.90 -11.25
N VAL A 250 0.67 19.19 -12.15
CA VAL A 250 0.97 17.75 -12.03
C VAL A 250 1.65 17.42 -10.69
N LYS A 251 2.53 18.30 -10.20
CA LYS A 251 3.20 18.12 -8.89
C LYS A 251 2.25 18.07 -7.69
N ASN A 252 1.01 18.53 -7.86
CA ASN A 252 -0.01 18.53 -6.80
C ASN A 252 -0.84 17.23 -6.83
N VAL A 253 -0.71 16.43 -7.89
CA VAL A 253 -1.49 15.20 -8.11
C VAL A 253 -0.51 14.04 -8.21
N LEU A 254 -0.24 13.43 -7.06
CA LEU A 254 0.68 12.30 -6.97
C LEU A 254 -0.07 11.00 -7.20
N PHE A 255 0.37 10.22 -8.19
CA PHE A 255 -0.05 8.84 -8.36
C PHE A 255 1.20 7.97 -8.49
N THR A 256 1.44 7.18 -7.46
CA THR A 256 2.55 6.21 -7.34
C THR A 256 2.63 5.26 -8.54
N MET A 257 1.50 4.97 -9.19
CA MET A 257 1.45 4.16 -10.42
C MET A 257 2.28 4.72 -11.58
N GLY A 258 2.29 6.03 -11.77
CA GLY A 258 3.11 6.65 -12.82
C GLY A 258 4.61 6.56 -12.51
N ASN A 259 4.99 6.43 -11.23
CA ASN A 259 6.39 6.34 -10.84
C ASN A 259 7.02 5.04 -11.36
N LYS A 260 8.01 5.18 -12.26
CA LYS A 260 8.75 4.06 -12.86
C LYS A 260 9.55 3.25 -11.85
N ASN A 261 9.88 3.82 -10.68
CA ASN A 261 10.70 3.18 -9.66
C ASN A 261 9.90 2.57 -8.50
N HIS A 262 8.65 3.02 -8.28
CA HIS A 262 7.74 2.42 -7.31
C HIS A 262 7.21 1.07 -7.82
N ALA A 263 7.23 0.04 -6.99
CA ALA A 263 6.89 -1.35 -7.33
C ALA A 263 7.55 -1.82 -8.65
N SER A 264 8.80 -1.44 -8.87
CA SER A 264 9.52 -1.62 -10.14
C SER A 264 10.30 -2.95 -10.21
N LEU A 265 11.17 -3.13 -11.20
CA LEU A 265 12.03 -4.32 -11.25
C LEU A 265 13.05 -4.39 -10.10
N SER A 266 13.28 -3.30 -9.38
CA SER A 266 14.17 -3.23 -8.21
C SER A 266 13.41 -3.06 -6.89
N GLU A 267 12.08 -3.18 -6.88
CA GLU A 267 11.27 -3.12 -5.66
C GLU A 267 10.21 -4.23 -5.70
N VAL A 268 10.00 -4.93 -4.60
CA VAL A 268 8.97 -5.97 -4.52
C VAL A 268 8.20 -5.88 -3.23
N THR A 269 6.89 -6.03 -3.35
CA THR A 269 6.00 -6.19 -2.21
C THR A 269 5.50 -7.62 -2.17
N TYR A 270 5.57 -8.22 -0.98
CA TYR A 270 4.97 -9.52 -0.69
C TYR A 270 3.80 -9.35 0.26
N ASN A 271 2.73 -10.10 0.02
CA ASN A 271 1.62 -10.25 0.94
C ASN A 271 1.88 -11.49 1.80
N TYR A 272 1.62 -11.40 3.11
CA TYR A 272 1.72 -12.53 4.01
C TYR A 272 0.41 -12.76 4.76
N LYS A 273 -0.05 -14.02 4.78
CA LYS A 273 -1.24 -14.44 5.51
C LYS A 273 -1.23 -15.94 5.82
N ASN A 274 -1.47 -16.28 7.09
CA ASN A 274 -1.68 -17.64 7.58
C ASN A 274 -0.69 -18.68 7.01
N GLY A 275 0.60 -18.50 7.28
CA GLY A 275 1.67 -19.40 6.85
C GLY A 275 2.12 -19.23 5.40
N THR A 276 1.51 -18.33 4.64
CA THR A 276 1.72 -18.25 3.19
C THR A 276 2.14 -16.87 2.71
N PHE A 277 3.22 -16.82 1.94
CA PHE A 277 3.62 -15.64 1.17
C PHE A 277 2.97 -15.66 -0.22
N TYR A 278 2.60 -14.47 -0.69
CA TYR A 278 2.07 -14.23 -2.02
C TYR A 278 2.81 -13.03 -2.62
N THR A 279 2.98 -13.02 -3.93
CA THR A 279 3.36 -11.80 -4.64
C THR A 279 2.24 -10.76 -4.60
N CYS A 280 2.62 -9.48 -4.51
CA CYS A 280 1.67 -8.37 -4.49
C CYS A 280 1.72 -7.62 -5.83
N PRO A 281 0.71 -7.79 -6.72
CA PRO A 281 0.63 -6.97 -7.91
C PRO A 281 0.22 -5.55 -7.55
N PHE A 282 0.81 -4.58 -8.25
CA PHE A 282 0.57 -3.16 -8.08
C PHE A 282 -0.31 -2.65 -9.22
N VAL A 283 -1.58 -2.35 -8.95
CA VAL A 283 -2.53 -1.75 -9.90
C VAL A 283 -3.23 -0.60 -9.19
N TYR A 284 -2.72 0.61 -9.41
CA TYR A 284 -2.90 1.84 -8.64
C TYR A 284 -2.42 1.79 -7.20
N GLU A 285 -2.58 0.65 -6.53
CA GLU A 285 -2.05 0.34 -5.21
C GLU A 285 -1.67 -1.15 -5.12
N ASN A 286 -0.97 -1.52 -4.05
CA ASN A 286 -0.70 -2.90 -3.64
C ASN A 286 -2.00 -3.70 -3.47
N ILE A 287 -2.20 -4.71 -4.33
CA ILE A 287 -3.37 -5.58 -4.25
C ILE A 287 -3.04 -6.77 -3.34
N PHE A 288 -3.86 -6.93 -2.30
CA PHE A 288 -3.87 -8.17 -1.54
C PHE A 288 -4.71 -9.23 -2.25
N ASN A 289 -4.05 -10.25 -2.80
CA ASN A 289 -4.70 -11.38 -3.48
C ASN A 289 -4.06 -12.70 -3.06
N THR A 290 -4.89 -13.67 -2.67
CA THR A 290 -4.47 -15.01 -2.22
C THR A 290 -4.74 -16.10 -3.25
N GLY A 291 -4.94 -15.72 -4.51
CA GLY A 291 -5.09 -16.66 -5.63
C GLY A 291 -3.81 -17.46 -5.85
N GLU A 292 -3.95 -18.71 -6.29
CA GLU A 292 -2.82 -19.65 -6.45
C GLU A 292 -1.72 -19.11 -7.37
N ARG A 293 -2.06 -18.24 -8.34
CA ARG A 293 -1.08 -17.60 -9.22
C ARG A 293 -0.08 -16.71 -8.47
N PHE A 294 -0.50 -16.10 -7.37
CA PHE A 294 0.35 -15.21 -6.56
C PHE A 294 1.11 -15.97 -5.48
N LYS A 295 0.69 -17.19 -5.15
CA LYS A 295 1.25 -17.98 -4.06
C LYS A 295 2.71 -18.35 -4.30
N ILE A 296 3.54 -18.12 -3.29
CA ILE A 296 4.93 -18.58 -3.24
C ILE A 296 4.94 -19.91 -2.49
N ASN A 297 5.55 -20.95 -3.07
CA ASN A 297 5.60 -22.26 -2.45
C ASN A 297 6.89 -22.39 -1.65
N ALA A 298 6.76 -22.64 -0.35
CA ALA A 298 7.89 -22.94 0.52
C ALA A 298 8.54 -24.28 0.16
N THR A 299 9.86 -24.32 0.02
CA THR A 299 10.64 -25.55 -0.23
C THR A 299 11.65 -25.86 0.88
N GLY A 300 11.64 -25.07 1.95
CA GLY A 300 12.44 -25.33 3.14
C GLY A 300 11.85 -26.37 4.07
N ASP A 301 12.68 -26.80 5.03
CA ASP A 301 12.29 -27.78 6.03
C ASP A 301 11.16 -27.24 6.90
N ASN A 302 10.25 -28.12 7.31
CA ASN A 302 9.07 -27.78 8.13
C ASN A 302 8.18 -26.68 7.52
N GLY A 303 8.16 -26.53 6.19
CA GLY A 303 7.36 -25.51 5.52
C GLY A 303 7.95 -24.09 5.58
N ARG A 304 9.22 -23.95 5.94
CA ARG A 304 9.92 -22.65 5.93
C ARG A 304 10.26 -22.21 4.51
N TYR A 305 10.31 -20.90 4.31
CA TYR A 305 10.71 -20.33 3.04
C TYR A 305 12.22 -20.21 2.96
N LYS A 306 12.77 -20.51 1.79
CA LYS A 306 14.15 -20.18 1.41
C LYS A 306 14.12 -18.94 0.54
N LEU A 307 15.20 -18.17 0.55
CA LEU A 307 15.36 -17.04 -0.38
C LEU A 307 15.12 -17.45 -1.85
N SER A 308 15.57 -18.65 -2.24
CA SER A 308 15.35 -19.21 -3.58
C SER A 308 13.87 -19.31 -3.95
N ASP A 309 12.96 -19.55 -3.00
CA ASP A 309 11.53 -19.69 -3.28
C ASP A 309 10.95 -18.39 -3.84
N PHE A 310 11.39 -17.25 -3.30
CA PHE A 310 11.00 -15.92 -3.76
C PHE A 310 11.60 -15.59 -5.13
N HIS A 311 12.88 -15.90 -5.35
CA HIS A 311 13.56 -15.65 -6.63
C HIS A 311 13.01 -16.52 -7.75
N ASP A 312 12.80 -17.81 -7.51
CA ASP A 312 12.28 -18.74 -8.50
C ASP A 312 10.86 -18.38 -8.89
N HIS A 313 10.01 -18.01 -7.92
CA HIS A 313 8.68 -17.50 -8.20
C HIS A 313 8.75 -16.24 -9.08
N ARG A 314 9.58 -15.24 -8.72
CA ARG A 314 9.72 -13.99 -9.48
C ARG A 314 10.22 -14.20 -10.91
N ASN A 315 11.23 -15.07 -11.09
CA ASN A 315 11.78 -15.38 -12.41
C ASN A 315 10.72 -16.03 -13.30
N ARG A 316 9.99 -17.01 -12.74
CA ARG A 316 8.90 -17.67 -13.43
C ARG A 316 7.79 -16.69 -13.81
N THR A 317 7.31 -15.86 -12.87
CA THR A 317 6.22 -14.91 -13.15
C THR A 317 6.64 -13.83 -14.13
N THR A 318 7.90 -13.40 -14.13
CA THR A 318 8.43 -12.46 -15.14
C THR A 318 8.29 -13.02 -16.56
N VAL A 319 8.66 -14.29 -16.77
CA VAL A 319 8.52 -14.97 -18.07
C VAL A 319 7.05 -15.15 -18.45
N GLU A 320 6.21 -15.60 -17.51
CA GLU A 320 4.77 -15.79 -17.72
C GLU A 320 4.09 -14.47 -18.13
N GLN A 321 4.45 -13.36 -17.50
CA GLN A 321 3.93 -12.03 -17.85
C GLN A 321 4.31 -11.60 -19.26
N LEU A 322 5.57 -11.79 -19.67
CA LEU A 322 6.02 -11.47 -21.02
C LEU A 322 5.27 -12.31 -22.06
N GLN A 323 5.06 -13.61 -21.81
CA GLN A 323 4.25 -14.48 -22.66
C GLN A 323 2.78 -14.06 -22.69
N TYR A 324 2.22 -13.62 -21.55
CA TYR A 324 0.84 -13.14 -21.51
C TYR A 324 0.66 -11.83 -22.29
N SER A 325 1.70 -11.00 -22.38
CA SER A 325 1.65 -9.73 -23.12
C SER A 325 1.28 -9.89 -24.60
N GLU A 326 1.65 -11.02 -25.21
CA GLU A 326 1.29 -11.36 -26.60
C GLU A 326 -0.19 -11.75 -26.75
N LYS A 327 -0.84 -12.10 -25.63
CA LYS A 327 -2.25 -12.49 -25.57
C LYS A 327 -3.16 -11.31 -25.21
N THR A 328 -2.64 -10.09 -25.05
CA THR A 328 -3.43 -8.87 -24.80
C THR A 328 -3.53 -8.04 -26.08
N ARG A 329 -4.37 -7.00 -26.09
CA ARG A 329 -4.58 -6.20 -27.31
C ARG A 329 -3.43 -5.24 -27.60
N GLU A 330 -2.77 -4.71 -26.56
CA GLU A 330 -1.80 -3.62 -26.72
C GLU A 330 -0.50 -3.74 -25.90
N CYS A 331 -0.34 -4.74 -25.03
CA CYS A 331 0.80 -4.73 -24.09
C CYS A 331 2.13 -5.09 -24.75
N SER A 332 2.15 -6.03 -25.70
CA SER A 332 3.40 -6.52 -26.34
C SER A 332 4.20 -5.42 -27.05
N SER A 333 3.52 -4.38 -27.54
CA SER A 333 4.14 -3.22 -28.20
C SER A 333 4.12 -1.94 -27.34
N CYS A 334 3.77 -2.05 -26.06
CA CYS A 334 3.65 -0.89 -25.17
C CYS A 334 5.01 -0.48 -24.59
N ASN A 335 5.35 0.80 -24.65
CA ASN A 335 6.58 1.35 -24.07
C ASN A 335 6.67 1.17 -22.54
N HIS A 336 5.53 0.93 -21.88
CA HIS A 336 5.46 0.71 -20.43
C HIS A 336 5.53 -0.77 -20.04
N LEU A 337 5.71 -1.71 -20.98
CA LEU A 337 5.64 -3.15 -20.72
C LEU A 337 6.53 -3.59 -19.55
N LEU A 338 7.81 -3.19 -19.54
CA LEU A 338 8.73 -3.61 -18.48
C LEU A 338 8.37 -3.03 -17.10
N SER A 339 7.84 -1.80 -17.05
CA SER A 339 7.31 -1.22 -15.81
C SER A 339 6.12 -2.03 -15.30
N CYS A 340 5.19 -2.40 -16.19
CA CYS A 340 4.03 -3.23 -15.87
C CYS A 340 4.43 -4.66 -15.44
N VAL A 341 5.49 -5.23 -16.03
CA VAL A 341 6.02 -6.54 -15.64
C VAL A 341 6.63 -6.48 -14.23
N GLY A 342 7.42 -5.44 -13.93
CA GLY A 342 7.97 -5.23 -12.58
C GLY A 342 6.87 -5.07 -11.52
N LYS A 343 5.82 -4.32 -11.87
CA LYS A 343 4.61 -4.12 -11.04
C LYS A 343 3.66 -5.33 -10.99
N GLN A 344 4.00 -6.42 -11.69
CA GLN A 344 3.17 -7.64 -11.77
C GLN A 344 1.75 -7.40 -12.33
N VAL A 345 1.56 -6.35 -13.14
CA VAL A 345 0.28 -5.97 -13.73
C VAL A 345 -0.24 -7.05 -14.67
N LEU A 346 0.63 -7.69 -15.44
CA LEU A 346 0.21 -8.71 -16.41
C LEU A 346 -0.18 -10.01 -15.71
N GLN A 347 0.42 -10.31 -14.55
CA GLN A 347 0.01 -11.44 -13.71
C GLN A 347 -1.40 -11.22 -13.17
N PHE A 348 -1.70 -10.00 -12.71
CA PHE A 348 -3.06 -9.57 -12.35
C PHE A 348 -4.02 -9.68 -13.55
N MET A 349 -3.63 -9.18 -14.72
CA MET A 349 -4.48 -9.27 -15.91
C MET A 349 -4.79 -10.72 -16.29
N GLU A 350 -3.83 -11.63 -16.16
CA GLU A 350 -4.05 -13.04 -16.48
C GLU A 350 -4.98 -13.71 -15.48
N GLU A 351 -4.83 -13.44 -14.17
CA GLU A 351 -5.73 -13.96 -13.13
C GLU A 351 -7.19 -13.59 -13.40
N TYR A 352 -7.42 -12.33 -13.75
CA TYR A 352 -8.77 -11.80 -14.01
C TYR A 352 -9.15 -11.82 -15.49
N LYS A 353 -8.41 -12.51 -16.36
CA LYS A 353 -8.68 -12.63 -17.81
C LYS A 353 -8.87 -11.27 -18.52
N ILE A 354 -8.21 -10.23 -18.04
CA ILE A 354 -8.23 -8.88 -18.62
C ILE A 354 -7.36 -8.89 -19.89
N LYS A 355 -7.91 -8.36 -20.99
CA LYS A 355 -7.26 -8.31 -22.31
C LYS A 355 -6.92 -6.90 -22.82
N THR A 356 -7.44 -5.88 -22.15
CA THR A 356 -7.20 -4.45 -22.41
C THR A 356 -6.34 -3.87 -21.30
N CYS A 357 -5.71 -2.72 -21.52
CA CYS A 357 -4.92 -2.05 -20.49
C CYS A 357 -5.76 -1.80 -19.21
N PRO A 358 -5.32 -2.30 -18.03
CA PRO A 358 -6.01 -2.07 -16.77
C PRO A 358 -5.67 -0.71 -16.15
N LEU A 359 -4.81 0.09 -16.79
CA LEU A 359 -4.32 1.37 -16.29
C LEU A 359 -4.74 2.52 -17.21
N ALA A 360 -4.93 3.70 -16.64
CA ALA A 360 -5.10 4.95 -17.38
C ALA A 360 -3.73 5.40 -17.92
N LYS A 361 -3.56 5.33 -19.25
CA LYS A 361 -2.28 5.61 -19.90
C LYS A 361 -1.85 7.06 -19.73
N GLU A 362 -2.83 7.96 -19.67
CA GLU A 362 -2.65 9.39 -19.40
C GLU A 362 -1.92 9.62 -18.07
N VAL A 363 -2.11 8.75 -17.07
CA VAL A 363 -1.40 8.81 -15.79
C VAL A 363 0.03 8.30 -15.94
N MET A 364 0.21 7.22 -16.69
CA MET A 364 1.52 6.60 -16.93
C MET A 364 2.44 7.51 -17.75
N ASP A 365 1.89 8.29 -18.68
CA ASP A 365 2.65 9.15 -19.59
C ASP A 365 3.13 10.46 -18.94
N LEU A 366 2.65 10.79 -17.73
CA LEU A 366 3.06 11.99 -16.99
C LEU A 366 4.41 11.84 -16.27
N TYR A 367 4.94 10.62 -16.16
CA TYR A 367 6.14 10.26 -15.39
C TYR A 367 7.12 9.45 -16.25
#